data_AF-A0A917RIN7-F1
#
_entry.id   AF-A0A917RIN7-F1
#
_cell.length_a   1.000
_cell.length_b   1.000
_cell.length_c   1.000
_cell.angle_alpha   90.00
_cell.angle_beta   90.00
_cell.angle_gamma   90.00
#
_symmetry.space_group_name_H-M   'P 1'
#
loop_
_entity.id
_entity.type
_entity.pdbx_description
1 polymer ?
#
loop_
_entity_poly.entity_id
_entity_poly.type
_entity_poly.pdbx_seq_one_letter_code
_entity_poly.pdbx_strand_id
1 'polypeptide(L)' 'MSIGIVASEFAQVAISVDTSAHDARLRLEDLRTGRVRYLDALELETIVWLREEHLRGLLDPSADRWREDDPLR' A
#
# COMPACT_ATOMS: atom_id res chain seq x y z
N MET A 1 10.95 -12.45 4.10
CA MET A 1 12.21 -11.70 4.39
C MET A 1 11.89 -10.23 4.55
N SER A 2 12.29 -9.58 5.65
CA SER A 2 12.06 -8.13 5.83
C SER A 2 13.05 -7.32 4.98
N ILE A 3 12.56 -6.27 4.30
CA ILE A 3 13.38 -5.38 3.46
C ILE A 3 13.65 -4.07 4.19
N GLY A 4 12.62 -3.42 4.73
CA GLY A 4 12.75 -2.12 5.40
C GLY A 4 11.41 -1.44 5.67
N ILE A 5 11.48 -0.19 6.15
CA ILE A 5 10.32 0.67 6.41
C ILE A 5 10.47 1.93 5.55
N VAL A 6 9.39 2.31 4.86
CA VAL A 6 9.27 3.59 4.15
C VAL A 6 8.32 4.48 4.93
N ALA A 7 8.75 5.70 5.25
CA ALA A 7 7.99 6.60 6.12
C ALA A 7 8.07 8.07 5.69
N SER A 8 7.03 8.81 6.02
CA SER A 8 6.93 10.27 5.98
C SER A 8 6.08 10.75 7.17
N GLU A 9 5.80 12.05 7.24
CA GLU A 9 4.88 12.63 8.20
C GLU A 9 3.42 12.15 8.04
N PHE A 10 3.08 11.53 6.91
CA PHE A 10 1.72 11.09 6.59
C PHE A 10 1.52 9.57 6.64
N ALA A 11 2.59 8.77 6.48
CA ALA A 11 2.49 7.33 6.36
C ALA A 11 3.74 6.61 6.88
N GLN A 12 3.56 5.37 7.33
CA GLN A 12 4.65 4.48 7.71
C GLN A 12 4.30 3.06 7.27
N VAL A 13 5.08 2.50 6.34
CA VAL A 13 4.81 1.20 5.71
C VAL A 13 6.01 0.28 5.87
N ALA A 14 5.79 -0.89 6.48
CA ALA A 14 6.78 -1.97 6.51
C ALA A 14 6.70 -2.83 5.24
N ILE A 15 7.86 -3.16 4.69
CA ILE A 15 8.01 -3.89 3.42
C ILE A 15 8.76 -5.21 3.67
N SER A 16 8.21 -6.29 3.15
CA SER A 16 8.83 -7.61 3.20
C SER A 16 8.47 -8.44 1.97
N VAL A 17 9.33 -9.40 1.61
CA VAL A 17 9.00 -10.44 0.64
C VAL A 17 8.30 -11.59 1.35
N ASP A 18 7.11 -11.93 0.88
CA ASP A 18 6.40 -13.15 1.24
C ASP A 18 6.61 -14.21 0.15
N THR A 19 7.05 -15.39 0.57
CA THR A 19 7.32 -16.55 -0.30
C THR A 19 6.48 -17.76 0.09
N SER A 20 5.43 -17.56 0.89
CA SER A 20 4.52 -18.64 1.32
C SER A 20 3.44 -18.97 0.30
N ALA A 21 3.22 -18.08 -0.68
CA ALA A 21 2.30 -18.28 -1.80
C ALA A 21 2.98 -19.01 -2.97
N HIS A 22 2.23 -19.24 -4.05
CA HIS A 22 2.74 -19.89 -5.27
C HIS A 22 3.92 -19.14 -5.88
N ASP A 23 3.85 -17.81 -5.91
CA ASP A 23 4.90 -16.91 -6.38
C ASP A 23 5.26 -15.88 -5.30
N ALA A 24 6.49 -15.37 -5.36
CA ALA A 24 6.96 -14.34 -4.43
C ALA A 24 6.19 -13.02 -4.63
N ARG A 25 5.82 -12.38 -3.53
CA ARG A 25 5.04 -11.14 -3.52
C ARG A 25 5.54 -10.18 -2.45
N LEU A 26 5.37 -8.88 -2.67
CA LEU A 26 5.64 -7.88 -1.65
C LEU A 26 4.48 -7.82 -0.67
N ARG A 27 4.76 -8.04 0.61
CA ARG A 27 3.85 -7.75 1.71
C ARG A 27 4.12 -6.33 2.20
N LEU A 28 3.09 -5.49 2.12
CA LEU A 28 3.06 -4.11 2.57
C LEU A 28 2.14 -4.00 3.78
N GLU A 29 2.64 -3.47 4.89
CA GLU A 29 1.86 -3.24 6.10
C GLU A 29 1.89 -1.77 6.48
N ASP A 30 0.72 -1.13 6.52
CA ASP A 30 0.55 0.20 7.10
C ASP A 30 0.66 0.08 8.62
N LEU A 31 1.77 0.56 9.19
CA LEU A 31 2.09 0.41 10.61
C LEU A 31 1.18 1.27 11.52
N ARG A 32 0.42 2.22 10.97
CA ARG A 32 -0.55 3.01 11.73
C ARG A 32 -1.85 2.26 11.94
N THR A 33 -2.27 1.47 10.94
CA THR A 33 -3.60 0.80 10.93
C THR A 33 -3.51 -0.72 11.05
N GLY A 34 -2.32 -1.31 10.87
CA GLY A 34 -2.12 -2.75 10.74
C GLY A 34 -2.65 -3.34 9.44
N ARG A 35 -3.13 -2.51 8.50
CA ARG A 35 -3.68 -2.99 7.23
C ARG A 35 -2.56 -3.58 6.37
N VAL A 36 -2.78 -4.81 5.90
CA VAL A 36 -1.83 -5.53 5.04
C VAL A 36 -2.36 -5.62 3.61
N ARG A 37 -1.46 -5.44 2.65
CA ARG A 37 -1.66 -5.76 1.23
C ARG A 37 -0.50 -6.58 0.72
N TYR A 38 -0.81 -7.43 -0.24
CA TYR A 38 0.16 -8.22 -0.97
C TYR A 38 0.11 -7.77 -2.42
N LEU A 39 1.27 -7.54 -3.02
CA LEU A 39 1.39 -7.19 -4.43
C LEU A 39 2.31 -8.19 -5.11
N ASP A 40 1.78 -8.91 -6.09
CA ASP A 40 2.58 -9.80 -6.93
C ASP A 40 3.39 -9.01 -7.99
N ALA A 41 4.16 -9.74 -8.80
CA ALA A 41 5.02 -9.13 -9.81
C ALA A 41 4.23 -8.32 -10.85
N LEU A 42 3.04 -8.77 -11.25
CA LEU A 42 2.21 -8.10 -12.26
C LEU A 42 1.56 -6.83 -11.67
N GLU A 43 1.07 -6.90 -10.43
CA GLU A 43 0.53 -5.75 -9.72
C GLU A 43 1.61 -4.69 -9.49
N LEU A 44 2.84 -5.09 -9.16
CA LEU A 44 3.98 -4.18 -9.03
C LEU A 44 4.38 -3.57 -10.36
N GLU A 45 4.45 -4.37 -11.44
CA GLU A 45 4.71 -3.86 -12.78
C GLU A 45 3.65 -2.83 -13.19
N THR A 46 2.38 -3.10 -12.90
CA THR A 46 1.28 -2.17 -13.15
C THR A 46 1.46 -0.83 -12.42
N ILE A 47 1.94 -0.85 -11.17
CA ILE A 47 2.25 0.37 -10.41
C ILE A 47 3.43 1.12 -11.03
N VAL A 48 4.48 0.41 -11.46
CA VAL A 48 5.66 1.02 -12.11
C VAL A 48 5.27 1.75 -13.40
N TRP A 49 4.33 1.20 -14.16
CA TRP A 49 3.82 1.79 -15.40
C TRP A 49 2.63 2.74 -15.21
N LEU A 50 2.21 3.00 -13.97
CA LEU A 50 1.05 3.82 -13.70
C LEU A 50 1.30 5.26 -14.14
N ARG A 51 0.37 5.83 -14.91
CA ARG A 51 0.42 7.24 -15.31
C ARG A 51 0.24 8.14 -14.08
N GLU A 52 0.96 9.25 -14.06
CA GLU A 52 0.97 10.23 -12.96
C GLU A 52 -0.44 10.69 -12.56
N GLU A 53 -1.33 10.94 -13.51
CA GLU A 53 -2.70 11.36 -13.25
C GLU A 53 -3.52 10.32 -12.47
N HIS A 54 -3.28 9.03 -12.73
CA HIS A 54 -3.94 7.95 -12.00
C HIS A 54 -3.37 7.81 -10.58
N LEU A 55 -2.05 7.96 -10.45
CA LEU A 55 -1.40 7.96 -9.14
C LEU A 55 -1.93 9.10 -8.27
N ARG A 56 -2.07 10.30 -8.83
CA ARG A 56 -2.66 11.45 -8.12
C ARG A 56 -4.09 11.17 -7.68
N GLY A 57 -4.90 10.51 -8.52
CA GLY A 57 -6.24 10.09 -8.15
C GLY A 57 -6.26 9.14 -6.94
N LEU A 58 -5.33 8.19 -6.87
CA LEU A 58 -5.20 7.27 -5.73
C LEU A 58 -4.69 7.96 -4.45
N LEU A 59 -3.89 9.00 -4.60
CA LEU A 59 -3.37 9.80 -3.48
C LEU A 59 -4.37 10.87 -3.01
N ASP A 60 -5.44 11.13 -3.77
CA ASP A 60 -6.43 12.12 -3.42
C ASP A 60 -7.15 11.70 -2.13
N PRO A 61 -6.95 12.44 -1.03
CA PRO A 61 -7.54 12.09 0.25
C PRO A 61 -9.08 12.13 0.22
N SER A 62 -9.66 12.90 -0.70
CA SER A 62 -11.11 13.04 -0.88
C SER A 62 -11.74 11.92 -1.71
N ALA A 63 -10.93 11.14 -2.45
CA ALA A 63 -11.43 10.06 -3.30
C ALA A 63 -11.84 8.83 -2.48
N ASP A 64 -10.94 8.25 -1.68
CA ASP A 64 -11.22 6.95 -1.03
C ASP A 64 -10.57 6.71 0.36
N ARG A 65 -9.57 7.50 0.81
CA ARG A 65 -8.75 7.16 2.00
C ARG A 65 -9.17 7.84 3.32
N TRP A 66 -9.86 8.99 3.30
CA TRP A 66 -10.10 9.81 4.52
C TRP A 66 -11.57 9.97 4.91
N ARG A 67 -12.45 9.07 4.46
CA ARG A 67 -13.65 8.83 5.25
C ARG A 67 -13.19 8.07 6.49
N GLU A 68 -12.98 8.82 7.58
CA GLU A 68 -13.09 8.22 8.90
C GLU A 68 -14.42 7.45 8.90
N ASP A 69 -14.39 6.16 9.23
CA ASP A 69 -15.58 5.50 9.74
C ASP A 69 -15.93 6.25 11.03
N ASP A 70 -16.69 7.33 10.90
CA ASP A 70 -17.31 8.04 12.02
C ASP A 70 -18.49 7.19 12.47
N PRO A 71 -18.42 6.48 13.60
CA PRO A 71 -19.51 5.64 14.07
C PRO A 71 -20.72 6.46 14.58
N LEU A 72 -20.66 7.80 14.50
CA LEU A 72 -21.70 8.73 14.98
C LEU A 72 -22.35 9.56 13.86
N ARG A 73 -22.17 9.18 12.58
CA ARG A 73 -22.93 9.73 11.45
C ARG A 73 -23.86 8.73 10.78
#